data_AF-A0A661Q1A6-F1
#
_entry.id   AF-A0A661Q1A6-F1
#
_cell.length_a   1.000
_cell.length_b   1.000
_cell.length_c   1.000
_cell.angle_alpha   90.00
_cell.angle_beta   90.00
_cell.angle_gamma   90.00
#
_symmetry.space_group_name_H-M   'P 1'
#
loop_
_entity.id
_entity.type
_entity.pdbx_description
1 polymer ?
#
loop_
_entity_poly.entity_id
_entity_poly.type
_entity_poly.pdbx_seq_one_letter_code
_entity_poly.pdbx_strand_id
1 'polypeptide(L)'
;MGHTLIEKILANHSDDEVVKPGEIVDIEIDVRVARDFGGANVVKNLLNNGLEVDDPAKTFFTFDCNPTGSDQKYAANQQYCRLFAREKGIKIYDIDAGIGTHLVIEEGFSVPGSTLVSTDSHANIL
;
A
#
# COMPACT_ATOMS: atom_id res chain seq x y z
N MET A 1 -6.21 -27.60 -18.14
CA MET A 1 -7.38 -27.07 -17.41
C MET A 1 -7.29 -25.55 -17.44
N GLY A 2 -8.40 -24.83 -17.33
CA GLY A 2 -8.34 -23.37 -17.21
C GLY A 2 -7.86 -22.95 -15.82
N HIS A 3 -7.17 -21.80 -15.74
CA HIS A 3 -6.79 -21.15 -14.48
C HIS A 3 -7.82 -20.07 -14.12
N THR A 4 -8.07 -19.89 -12.83
CA THR A 4 -8.86 -18.78 -12.28
C THR A 4 -8.16 -17.44 -12.51
N LEU A 5 -8.88 -16.33 -12.31
CA LEU A 5 -8.30 -15.00 -12.45
C LEU A 5 -7.19 -14.75 -11.41
N ILE A 6 -7.38 -15.20 -10.17
CA ILE A 6 -6.39 -15.02 -9.09
C ILE A 6 -5.12 -15.80 -9.42
N GLU A 7 -5.22 -17.07 -9.81
CA GLU A 7 -4.04 -17.88 -10.20
C GLU A 7 -3.27 -17.23 -11.35
N LYS A 8 -3.98 -16.66 -12.34
CA LYS A 8 -3.34 -15.94 -13.46
C LYS A 8 -2.64 -14.67 -13.02
N ILE A 9 -3.27 -13.87 -12.17
CA ILE A 9 -2.68 -12.62 -11.67
C ILE A 9 -1.43 -12.96 -10.83
N LEU A 10 -1.52 -13.91 -9.90
CA LEU A 10 -0.37 -14.28 -9.07
C LEU A 10 0.78 -14.87 -9.89
N ALA A 11 0.50 -15.78 -10.83
CA ALA A 11 1.53 -16.32 -11.74
C ALA A 11 2.18 -15.22 -12.60
N ASN A 12 1.41 -14.20 -13.03
CA ASN A 12 1.96 -13.08 -13.79
C ASN A 12 2.86 -12.14 -12.96
N HIS A 13 2.82 -12.25 -11.63
CA HIS A 13 3.65 -11.45 -10.71
C HIS A 13 4.67 -12.31 -9.97
N SER A 14 4.84 -13.59 -10.31
CA SER A 14 5.86 -14.47 -9.76
C SER A 14 6.79 -15.00 -10.84
N ASP A 15 7.83 -15.72 -10.43
CA ASP A 15 8.70 -16.48 -11.34
C ASP A 15 8.05 -17.81 -11.80
N ASP A 16 6.84 -18.12 -11.35
CA ASP A 16 6.15 -19.39 -11.63
C ASP A 16 5.21 -19.26 -12.83
N GLU A 17 5.34 -20.16 -13.81
CA GLU A 17 4.41 -20.20 -14.97
C GLU A 17 2.97 -20.56 -14.56
N VAL A 18 2.80 -21.28 -13.45
CA VAL A 18 1.51 -21.75 -12.96
C VAL A 18 1.50 -21.71 -11.43
N VAL A 19 0.50 -21.05 -10.87
CA VAL A 19 0.21 -21.03 -9.43
C VAL A 19 -1.09 -21.80 -9.15
N LYS A 20 -1.15 -22.52 -8.03
CA LYS A 20 -2.30 -23.32 -7.59
C LYS A 20 -2.69 -23.05 -6.13
N PRO A 21 -3.97 -23.26 -5.75
CA PRO A 21 -4.39 -23.15 -4.36
C PRO A 21 -3.60 -24.05 -3.42
N GLY A 22 -3.14 -23.47 -2.31
CA GLY A 22 -2.35 -24.15 -1.29
C GLY A 22 -0.83 -23.97 -1.43
N GLU A 23 -0.36 -23.38 -2.53
CA GLU A 23 1.04 -23.00 -2.71
C GLU A 23 1.35 -21.68 -2.00
N ILE A 24 2.61 -21.55 -1.55
CA ILE A 24 3.17 -20.27 -1.07
C ILE A 24 4.06 -19.77 -2.20
N VAL A 25 3.77 -18.57 -2.69
CA VAL A 25 4.45 -17.95 -3.83
C VAL A 25 4.92 -16.56 -3.44
N ASP A 26 6.11 -16.19 -3.89
CA ASP A 26 6.61 -14.82 -3.80
C ASP A 26 6.13 -14.05 -5.03
N ILE A 27 5.56 -12.87 -4.82
CA ILE A 27 5.04 -12.03 -5.89
C ILE A 27 5.59 -10.61 -5.81
N GLU A 28 5.75 -9.97 -6.96
CA GLU A 28 5.91 -8.52 -7.04
C GLU A 28 4.58 -7.83 -6.68
N ILE A 29 4.69 -6.69 -5.98
CA ILE A 29 3.54 -5.86 -5.62
C ILE A 29 3.60 -4.54 -6.40
N ASP A 30 2.57 -4.27 -7.20
CA ASP A 30 2.51 -3.07 -8.05
C ASP A 30 2.24 -1.81 -7.24
N VAL A 31 1.38 -1.90 -6.23
CA VAL A 31 0.97 -0.74 -5.43
C VAL A 31 0.99 -1.05 -3.95
N ARG A 32 1.65 -0.18 -3.18
CA ARG A 32 1.76 -0.28 -1.71
C ARG A 32 1.20 0.99 -1.10
N VAL A 33 0.15 0.85 -0.29
CA VAL A 33 -0.48 2.01 0.36
C VAL A 33 -0.52 1.82 1.87
N ALA A 34 -0.09 2.82 2.62
CA ALA A 34 -0.21 2.79 4.06
C ALA A 34 -1.02 3.98 4.58
N ARG A 35 -2.00 3.70 5.43
CA ARG A 35 -2.84 4.74 6.04
C ARG A 35 -2.14 5.42 7.20
N ASP A 36 -2.66 6.54 7.68
CA ASP A 36 -2.10 7.29 8.82
C ASP A 36 -1.67 6.43 10.03
N PHE A 37 -2.56 5.60 10.58
CA PHE A 37 -2.22 4.77 11.76
C PHE A 37 -1.30 3.59 11.41
N GLY A 38 -1.55 2.91 10.29
CA GLY A 38 -0.79 1.74 9.86
C GLY A 38 0.60 2.10 9.35
N GLY A 39 0.69 3.21 8.62
CA GLY A 39 1.89 3.76 8.02
C GLY A 39 2.95 4.13 9.03
N ALA A 40 2.58 4.73 10.18
CA ALA A 40 3.55 5.01 11.22
C ALA A 40 4.19 3.72 11.78
N ASN A 41 3.45 2.61 11.83
CA ASN A 41 4.01 1.31 12.21
C ASN A 41 4.87 0.70 11.09
N VAL A 42 4.48 0.85 9.82
CA VAL A 42 5.32 0.43 8.68
C VAL A 42 6.66 1.16 8.71
N VAL A 43 6.66 2.49 8.84
CA VAL A 43 7.88 3.31 8.93
C VAL A 43 8.77 2.86 10.09
N LYS A 44 8.19 2.67 11.29
CA LYS A 44 8.95 2.17 12.45
C LYS A 44 9.60 0.81 12.17
N ASN A 45 8.88 -0.11 11.53
CA ASN A 45 9.42 -1.43 11.19
C ASN A 45 10.56 -1.33 10.17
N LEU A 46 10.42 -0.49 9.14
CA LEU A 46 11.49 -0.28 8.16
C LEU A 46 12.75 0.24 8.85
N LEU A 47 12.63 1.31 9.66
CA LEU A 47 13.76 1.92 10.34
C LEU A 47 14.41 0.99 11.38
N ASN A 48 13.62 0.29 12.19
CA ASN A 48 14.13 -0.62 13.22
C ASN A 48 14.90 -1.81 12.63
N ASN A 49 14.56 -2.23 11.42
CA ASN A 49 15.21 -3.34 10.74
C ASN A 49 16.25 -2.88 9.69
N GLY A 50 16.50 -1.57 9.57
CA GLY A 50 17.43 -1.03 8.58
C GLY A 50 17.03 -1.31 7.13
N LEU A 51 15.72 -1.36 6.86
CA LEU A 51 15.16 -1.63 5.54
C LEU A 51 14.85 -0.34 4.80
N GLU A 52 15.03 -0.38 3.48
CA GLU A 52 14.70 0.71 2.57
C GLU A 52 13.37 0.46 1.86
N VAL A 53 12.79 1.52 1.30
CA VAL A 53 11.64 1.39 0.40
C VAL A 53 12.15 0.98 -0.97
N ASP A 54 11.62 -0.12 -1.48
CA ASP A 54 12.00 -0.71 -2.77
C ASP A 54 11.77 0.26 -3.94
N ASP A 55 10.54 0.75 -4.11
CA ASP A 55 10.20 1.77 -5.11
C ASP A 55 9.23 2.82 -4.53
N PRO A 56 9.70 4.08 -4.33
CA PRO A 56 8.87 5.20 -3.89
C PRO A 56 7.77 5.60 -4.88
N ALA A 57 7.90 5.31 -6.18
CA ALA A 57 6.88 5.61 -7.19
C ALA A 57 5.68 4.65 -7.12
N LYS A 58 5.88 3.45 -6.55
CA LYS A 58 4.84 2.44 -6.28
C LYS A 58 4.31 2.47 -4.84
N THR A 59 4.78 3.43 -4.03
CA THR A 59 4.49 3.47 -2.59
C THR A 59 3.83 4.81 -2.21
N PHE A 60 2.76 4.76 -1.43
CA PHE A 60 1.95 5.93 -1.10
C PHE A 60 1.50 5.93 0.35
N PHE A 61 1.33 7.13 0.91
CA PHE A 61 0.58 7.33 2.15
C PHE A 61 -0.76 8.01 1.89
N THR A 62 -1.81 7.61 2.59
CA THR A 62 -3.15 8.22 2.52
C THR A 62 -3.65 8.54 3.93
N PHE A 63 -4.13 9.77 4.18
CA PHE A 63 -4.51 10.23 5.53
C PHE A 63 -6.00 10.52 5.67
N ASP A 64 -6.82 9.47 5.54
CA ASP A 64 -8.28 9.56 5.44
C ASP A 64 -9.05 9.16 6.70
N CYS A 65 -8.42 8.46 7.66
CA CYS A 65 -9.13 7.98 8.87
C CYS A 65 -9.39 9.07 9.91
N ASN A 66 -8.47 10.04 10.06
CA ASN A 66 -8.64 11.16 10.99
C ASN A 66 -8.14 12.48 10.39
N PRO A 67 -8.82 13.01 9.36
CA PRO A 67 -8.33 14.15 8.60
C PRO A 67 -8.31 15.45 9.40
N THR A 68 -9.21 15.62 10.39
CA THR A 68 -9.29 16.85 11.19
C THR A 68 -8.40 16.81 12.45
N GLY A 69 -7.55 15.79 12.60
CA GLY A 69 -6.62 15.70 13.73
C GLY A 69 -7.29 15.69 15.10
N SER A 70 -8.50 15.13 15.19
CA SER A 70 -9.30 15.11 16.42
C SER A 70 -8.64 14.30 17.56
N ASP A 71 -7.65 13.46 17.22
CA ASP A 71 -6.82 12.70 18.14
C ASP A 71 -5.34 13.02 17.90
N GLN A 72 -4.65 13.43 18.96
CA GLN A 72 -3.23 13.78 18.94
C GLN A 72 -2.33 12.63 18.45
N LYS A 73 -2.70 11.37 18.73
CA LYS A 73 -1.92 10.21 18.28
C LYS A 73 -1.95 10.06 16.76
N TYR A 74 -3.10 10.31 16.15
CA TYR A 74 -3.23 10.30 14.70
C TYR A 74 -2.45 11.44 14.06
N ALA A 75 -2.55 12.66 14.61
CA ALA A 75 -1.76 13.80 14.13
C ALA A 75 -0.25 13.53 14.21
N ALA A 76 0.23 12.91 15.29
CA ALA A 76 1.63 12.50 15.44
C ALA A 76 2.04 11.43 14.42
N ASN A 77 1.20 10.43 14.17
CA ASN A 77 1.45 9.38 13.17
C ASN A 77 1.52 9.96 11.75
N GLN A 78 0.56 10.81 11.38
CA GLN A 78 0.56 11.51 10.09
C GLN A 78 1.84 12.33 9.91
N GLN A 79 2.22 13.12 10.93
CA GLN A 79 3.45 13.90 10.87
C GLN A 79 4.71 13.03 10.73
N TYR A 80 4.76 11.89 11.41
CA TYR A 80 5.86 10.95 11.31
C TYR A 80 5.98 10.38 9.88
N CYS A 81 4.85 9.97 9.28
CA CYS A 81 4.80 9.55 7.88
C CYS A 81 5.21 10.69 6.93
N ARG A 82 4.77 11.95 7.16
CA ARG A 82 5.16 13.10 6.34
C ARG A 82 6.67 13.34 6.32
N LEU A 83 7.33 13.19 7.48
CA LEU A 83 8.78 13.35 7.58
C LEU A 83 9.51 12.25 6.81
N PHE A 84 9.13 10.99 7.02
CA PHE A 84 9.72 9.86 6.33
C PHE A 84 9.51 9.93 4.81
N ALA A 85 8.29 10.25 4.37
CA ALA A 85 7.96 10.37 2.96
C ALA A 85 8.75 11.48 2.27
N ARG A 86 8.96 12.62 2.96
CA ARG A 86 9.82 13.71 2.45
C ARG A 86 11.27 13.26 2.26
N GLU A 87 11.80 12.48 3.20
CA GLU A 87 13.17 11.95 3.12
C GLU A 87 13.33 10.94 1.99
N LYS A 88 12.35 10.05 1.81
CA LYS A 88 12.40 8.93 0.87
C LYS A 88 11.77 9.22 -0.50
N GLY A 89 11.24 10.42 -0.72
CA GLY A 89 10.61 10.82 -1.98
C GLY A 89 9.27 10.10 -2.26
N ILE A 90 8.52 9.76 -1.21
CA ILE A 90 7.25 9.03 -1.30
C ILE A 90 6.08 10.03 -1.43
N LYS A 91 5.15 9.78 -2.35
CA LYS A 91 3.97 10.64 -2.53
C LYS A 91 2.97 10.43 -1.39
N ILE A 92 2.39 11.53 -0.93
CA ILE A 92 1.36 11.55 0.11
C ILE A 92 0.08 12.12 -0.48
N TYR A 93 -1.04 11.49 -0.16
CA TYR A 93 -2.37 12.05 -0.25
C TYR A 93 -2.81 12.46 1.15
N ASP A 94 -2.75 13.77 1.40
CA ASP A 94 -2.95 14.33 2.74
C ASP A 94 -4.45 14.36 3.12
N ILE A 95 -4.76 14.93 4.27
CA ILE A 95 -6.06 14.90 4.95
C ILE A 95 -7.25 15.44 4.14
N ASP A 96 -7.00 16.17 3.05
CA ASP A 96 -7.99 16.78 2.17
C ASP A 96 -8.20 15.99 0.86
N ALA A 97 -7.44 14.92 0.63
CA ALA A 97 -7.47 14.18 -0.62
C ALA A 97 -8.63 13.19 -0.76
N GLY A 98 -9.17 12.69 0.36
CA GLY A 98 -10.25 11.70 0.37
C GLY A 98 -9.78 10.27 0.70
N ILE A 99 -10.67 9.28 0.50
CA ILE A 99 -10.47 7.91 0.97
C ILE A 99 -9.35 7.22 0.17
N GLY A 100 -8.41 6.58 0.87
CA GLY A 100 -7.19 6.04 0.28
C GLY A 100 -7.43 5.01 -0.83
N THR A 101 -8.37 4.09 -0.62
CA THR A 101 -8.73 3.08 -1.65
C THR A 101 -9.38 3.71 -2.88
N HIS A 102 -10.12 4.81 -2.72
CA HIS A 102 -10.76 5.50 -3.85
C HIS A 102 -9.73 6.29 -4.64
N LEU A 103 -8.79 6.95 -3.95
CA LEU A 103 -7.67 7.64 -4.59
C LEU A 103 -6.83 6.71 -5.46
N VAL A 104 -6.58 5.48 -5.01
CA VAL A 104 -5.88 4.47 -5.81
C VAL A 104 -6.61 4.18 -7.13
N ILE A 105 -7.94 4.11 -7.10
CA ILE A 105 -8.79 3.86 -8.29
C ILE A 105 -8.78 5.10 -9.19
N GLU A 106 -9.05 6.27 -8.61
CA GLU A 106 -9.22 7.54 -9.32
C GLU A 106 -7.93 7.99 -10.01
N GLU A 107 -6.77 7.77 -9.37
CA GLU A 107 -5.46 8.11 -9.91
C GLU A 107 -4.93 7.04 -10.87
N GLY A 108 -5.63 5.91 -11.01
CA GLY A 108 -5.27 4.82 -11.92
C GLY A 108 -4.02 4.04 -11.50
N PHE A 109 -3.73 3.97 -10.20
CA PHE A 109 -2.60 3.18 -9.70
C PHE A 109 -2.91 1.69 -9.69
N SER A 110 -4.14 1.32 -9.33
CA SER A 110 -4.61 -0.07 -9.44
C SER A 110 -5.48 -0.20 -10.68
N VAL A 111 -5.14 -1.16 -11.53
CA VAL A 111 -5.77 -1.40 -12.82
C VAL A 111 -6.07 -2.89 -12.98
N PRO A 112 -6.89 -3.32 -13.96
CA PRO A 112 -7.18 -4.73 -14.14
C PRO A 112 -5.90 -5.58 -14.24
N GLY A 113 -5.75 -6.53 -13.32
CA GLY A 113 -4.61 -7.44 -13.26
C GLY A 113 -3.46 -7.01 -12.35
N SER A 114 -3.48 -5.80 -11.77
CA SER A 114 -2.45 -5.38 -10.82
C SER A 114 -2.64 -6.01 -9.43
N THR A 115 -1.60 -5.91 -8.62
CA THR A 115 -1.56 -6.31 -7.22
C THR A 115 -1.45 -5.08 -6.32
N LEU A 116 -2.24 -5.06 -5.24
CA LEU A 116 -2.16 -4.01 -4.24
C LEU A 116 -2.13 -4.59 -2.83
N VAL A 117 -1.24 -4.05 -2.00
CA VAL A 117 -1.24 -4.30 -0.56
C VAL A 117 -1.48 -3.00 0.20
N SER A 118 -2.27 -3.08 1.26
CA SER A 118 -2.57 -1.92 2.09
C SER A 118 -2.69 -2.27 3.56
N THR A 119 -2.47 -1.26 4.42
CA THR A 119 -2.79 -1.34 5.85
C THR A 119 -4.30 -1.13 6.13
N ASP A 120 -5.15 -1.17 5.10
CA ASP A 120 -6.60 -1.14 5.19
C ASP A 120 -7.21 -2.54 5.03
N SER A 121 -8.06 -2.94 5.97
CA SER A 121 -8.81 -4.21 5.90
C SER A 121 -9.83 -4.26 4.77
N HIS A 122 -10.20 -3.12 4.19
CA HIS A 122 -11.20 -3.03 3.10
C HIS A 122 -10.59 -2.77 1.73
N ALA A 123 -9.28 -3.00 1.57
CA ALA A 123 -8.60 -2.89 0.27
C ALA A 123 -9.11 -3.88 -0.79
N ASN A 124 -9.90 -4.88 -0.39
CA ASN A 124 -10.53 -5.87 -1.27
C ASN A 124 -11.66 -5.31 -2.17
N ILE A 125 -11.95 -4.01 -2.07
CA ILE A 125 -12.87 -3.32 -2.99
C ILE A 125 -12.28 -3.15 -4.40
N LEU A 126 -10.95 -3.35 -4.53
CA LEU A 126 -10.16 -3.22 -5.75
C LEU A 126 -10.13 -4.50 -6.59
#